data_AF-A0A8C3BK26-F1
#
_entry.id   AF-A0A8C3BK26-F1
#
_cell.length_a   1.000
_cell.length_b   1.000
_cell.length_c   1.000
_cell.angle_alpha   90.00
_cell.angle_beta   90.00
_cell.angle_gamma   90.00
#
_symmetry.space_group_name_H-M   'P 1'
#
loop_
_entity.id
_entity.type
_entity.pdbx_description
1 polymer ?
#
loop_
_entity_poly.entity_id
_entity_poly.type
_entity_poly.pdbx_seq_one_letter_code
_entity_poly.pdbx_strand_id
1 'polypeptide(L)'
;METAPAHPYWPRSLSLPGYVSSARPGWQCAGAVAAAFAALLALGWALGGAGGGARGGARRSPAQRLAVAWFLLCAAVHGGLEGYFSLRHRHLAADTGLLADIWQLYGDVLYFGTEWRAGWAHADPHPLYFWGYFVALNALWLLIPGALLLQAGLRLAAAQTAFDRPPHKAH
;
A
#
# COMPACT_ATOMS: atom_id res chain seq x y z
N MET A 1 -19.07 36.30 -8.54
CA MET A 1 -18.99 34.89 -8.14
C MET A 1 -17.57 34.45 -8.45
N GLU A 2 -16.73 34.34 -7.42
CA GLU A 2 -15.31 34.01 -7.59
C GLU A 2 -15.22 32.54 -8.03
N THR A 3 -14.76 32.29 -9.25
CA THR A 3 -14.62 30.94 -9.78
C THR A 3 -13.52 30.23 -8.99
N ALA A 4 -13.85 29.14 -8.30
CA ALA A 4 -12.86 28.32 -7.61
C ALA A 4 -11.71 27.96 -8.57
N PRO A 5 -10.44 27.97 -8.12
CA PRO A 5 -9.31 27.64 -8.98
C PRO A 5 -9.48 26.25 -9.57
N ALA A 6 -9.25 26.14 -10.89
CA ALA A 6 -9.41 24.89 -11.63
C ALA A 6 -8.43 23.82 -11.13
N HIS A 7 -8.92 22.60 -10.94
CA HIS A 7 -8.12 21.46 -10.47
C HIS A 7 -8.32 20.22 -11.36
N PRO A 8 -7.38 19.24 -11.33
CA PRO A 8 -7.44 18.05 -12.15
C PRO A 8 -8.42 16.99 -11.64
N TYR A 9 -8.79 17.03 -10.36
CA TYR A 9 -9.63 16.01 -9.72
C TYR A 9 -11.06 15.95 -10.24
N TRP A 10 -11.64 14.75 -10.23
CA TRP A 10 -13.06 14.53 -10.45
C TRP A 10 -13.83 14.54 -9.11
N PRO A 11 -15.04 15.13 -9.03
CA PRO A 11 -15.74 15.89 -10.06
C PRO A 11 -15.14 17.29 -10.26
N ARG A 12 -15.15 17.79 -11.49
CA ARG A 12 -14.56 19.10 -11.87
C ARG A 12 -15.23 20.31 -11.23
N SER A 13 -16.45 20.13 -10.70
CA SER A 13 -17.21 21.16 -10.00
C SER A 13 -16.86 21.27 -8.51
N LEU A 14 -15.99 20.39 -7.99
CA LEU A 14 -15.54 20.45 -6.62
C LEU A 14 -14.79 21.77 -6.37
N SER A 15 -15.02 22.40 -5.22
CA SER A 15 -14.27 23.58 -4.83
C SER A 15 -13.13 23.15 -3.92
N LEU A 16 -11.89 23.40 -4.33
CA LEU A 16 -10.69 23.16 -3.53
C LEU A 16 -10.00 24.49 -3.19
N PRO A 17 -10.40 25.16 -2.10
CA PRO A 17 -9.79 26.41 -1.69
C PRO A 17 -8.30 26.26 -1.45
N GLY A 18 -7.50 27.13 -2.06
CA GLY A 18 -6.04 27.12 -1.92
C GLY A 18 -5.35 25.96 -2.66
N TYR A 19 -6.02 25.33 -3.63
CA TYR A 19 -5.38 24.34 -4.48
C TYR A 19 -4.19 24.92 -5.25
N VAL A 20 -3.05 24.24 -5.16
CA VAL A 20 -1.84 24.51 -5.93
C VAL A 20 -1.48 23.23 -6.67
N SER A 21 -1.36 23.33 -8.00
CA SER A 21 -0.92 22.20 -8.81
C SER A 21 0.51 21.81 -8.45
N SER A 22 0.75 20.51 -8.30
CA SER A 22 2.11 20.00 -8.21
C SER A 22 2.95 20.44 -9.42
N ALA A 23 4.15 20.95 -9.15
CA ALA A 23 5.17 21.24 -10.15
C ALA A 23 5.94 19.97 -10.57
N ARG A 24 5.80 18.87 -9.83
CA ARG A 24 6.46 17.59 -10.14
C ARG A 24 5.57 16.80 -11.09
N PRO A 25 6.10 16.37 -12.25
CA PRO A 25 5.32 15.52 -13.14
C PRO A 25 5.07 14.16 -12.48
N GLY A 26 3.89 13.56 -12.73
CA GLY A 26 3.44 12.34 -12.07
C GLY A 26 4.40 11.16 -12.18
N TRP A 27 5.21 11.07 -13.24
CA TRP A 27 6.22 10.01 -13.39
C TRP A 27 7.36 10.12 -12.36
N GLN A 28 7.69 11.31 -11.86
CA GLN A 28 8.67 11.48 -10.78
C GLN A 28 8.09 10.96 -9.46
N CYS A 29 6.82 11.23 -9.20
CA CYS A 29 6.12 10.69 -8.04
C CYS A 29 6.04 9.16 -8.13
N ALA A 30 5.65 8.61 -9.28
CA ALA A 30 5.62 7.18 -9.53
C ALA A 30 7.01 6.54 -9.41
N GLY A 31 8.05 7.21 -9.91
CA GLY A 31 9.45 6.78 -9.79
C GLY A 31 9.94 6.76 -8.34
N ALA A 32 9.60 7.79 -7.54
CA ALA A 32 9.92 7.83 -6.12
C ALA A 32 9.23 6.71 -5.34
N VAL A 33 7.95 6.46 -5.64
CA VAL A 33 7.18 5.34 -5.10
C VAL A 33 7.87 4.02 -5.47
N ALA A 34 8.14 3.78 -6.76
CA ALA A 34 8.79 2.56 -7.23
C ALA A 34 10.19 2.34 -6.59
N ALA A 35 10.97 3.41 -6.43
CA ALA A 35 12.26 3.36 -5.75
C ALA A 35 12.12 2.97 -4.27
N ALA A 36 11.13 3.54 -3.56
CA ALA A 36 10.83 3.15 -2.18
C ALA A 36 10.42 1.68 -2.07
N PHE A 37 9.54 1.21 -2.97
CA PHE A 37 9.17 -0.21 -3.07
C PHE A 37 10.41 -1.10 -3.26
N ALA A 38 11.28 -0.77 -4.21
CA ALA A 38 12.50 -1.53 -4.48
C ALA A 38 13.46 -1.54 -3.27
N ALA A 39 13.62 -0.41 -2.60
CA ALA A 39 14.45 -0.31 -1.40
C ALA A 39 13.91 -1.18 -0.25
N LEU A 40 12.59 -1.20 -0.04
CA LEU A 40 11.93 -2.02 0.98
C LEU A 40 12.02 -3.52 0.66
N LEU A 41 11.90 -3.89 -0.63
CA LEU A 41 12.15 -5.26 -1.10
C LEU A 41 13.60 -5.69 -0.84
N ALA A 42 14.57 -4.84 -1.19
CA ALA A 42 15.98 -5.09 -0.93
C ALA A 42 16.26 -5.23 0.57
N LEU A 43 15.65 -4.37 1.40
CA LEU A 43 15.76 -4.45 2.86
C LEU A 43 15.17 -5.75 3.41
N GLY A 44 13.95 -6.13 3.00
CA GLY A 44 13.33 -7.40 3.40
C GLY A 44 14.17 -8.61 2.98
N TRP A 45 14.81 -8.54 1.81
CA TRP A 45 15.73 -9.57 1.34
C TRP A 45 17.00 -9.65 2.18
N ALA A 46 17.60 -8.49 2.51
CA ALA A 46 18.79 -8.38 3.34
C ALA A 46 18.54 -8.89 4.76
N LEU A 47 17.44 -8.48 5.40
CA LEU A 47 17.02 -8.96 6.73
C LEU A 47 16.72 -10.47 6.72
N GLY A 48 16.24 -10.99 5.60
CA GLY A 48 16.04 -12.42 5.36
C GLY A 48 17.31 -13.24 5.15
N GLY A 49 18.38 -12.61 4.65
CA GLY A 49 19.70 -13.20 4.41
C GLY A 49 20.66 -13.08 5.59
N ALA A 50 20.64 -11.94 6.29
CA ALA A 50 21.52 -11.62 7.41
C ALA A 50 21.18 -12.41 8.69
N GLY A 51 19.94 -12.89 8.82
CA GLY A 51 19.51 -13.74 9.95
C GLY A 51 20.18 -15.13 10.03
N GLY A 52 21.04 -15.49 9.06
CA GLY A 52 21.87 -16.69 9.13
C GLY A 52 23.15 -16.54 9.95
N GLY A 53 23.50 -15.32 10.37
CA GLY A 53 24.71 -15.03 11.15
C GLY A 53 24.40 -14.67 12.59
N ALA A 54 24.35 -15.67 13.48
CA ALA A 54 24.62 -15.60 14.94
C ALA A 54 24.12 -16.85 15.68
N ARG A 55 23.12 -17.59 15.15
CA ARG A 55 22.47 -18.71 15.85
C ARG A 55 22.26 -20.00 15.02
N GLY A 56 22.96 -20.16 13.88
CA GLY A 56 22.89 -21.40 13.09
C GLY A 56 21.51 -21.71 12.49
N GLY A 57 20.60 -20.74 12.43
CA GLY A 57 19.26 -20.91 11.87
C GLY A 57 19.28 -21.00 10.34
N ALA A 58 18.51 -21.93 9.77
CA ALA A 58 18.33 -22.06 8.33
C ALA A 58 17.89 -20.73 7.68
N ARG A 59 18.41 -20.44 6.48
CA ARG A 59 18.05 -19.25 5.71
C ARG A 59 16.52 -19.18 5.54
N ARG A 60 15.92 -18.02 5.81
CA ARG A 60 14.47 -17.80 5.57
C ARG A 60 14.14 -18.08 4.11
N SER A 61 13.03 -18.77 3.87
CA SER A 61 12.57 -19.08 2.53
C SER A 61 12.26 -17.79 1.75
N PRO A 62 12.36 -17.78 0.41
CA PRO A 62 12.04 -16.59 -0.39
C PRO A 62 10.66 -16.00 -0.07
N ALA A 63 9.65 -16.86 0.13
CA ALA A 63 8.30 -16.42 0.53
C ALA A 63 8.28 -15.66 1.87
N GLN A 64 9.08 -16.07 2.86
CA GLN A 64 9.19 -15.35 4.12
C GLN A 64 9.89 -14.00 3.97
N ARG A 65 10.87 -13.89 3.06
CA ARG A 65 11.55 -12.63 2.77
C ARG A 65 10.61 -11.63 2.09
N LEU A 66 9.83 -12.13 1.12
CA LEU A 66 8.78 -11.34 0.46
C LEU A 66 7.70 -10.91 1.46
N ALA A 67 7.30 -11.79 2.39
CA ALA A 67 6.36 -11.43 3.45
C ALA A 67 6.90 -10.32 4.36
N VAL A 68 8.18 -10.37 4.75
CA VAL A 68 8.82 -9.29 5.53
C VAL A 68 8.85 -7.98 4.73
N ALA A 69 9.21 -8.03 3.45
CA ALA A 69 9.18 -6.85 2.58
C ALA A 69 7.77 -6.27 2.46
N TRP A 70 6.74 -7.12 2.35
CA TRP A 70 5.34 -6.70 2.34
C TRP A 70 4.95 -6.00 3.65
N PHE A 71 5.30 -6.54 4.82
CA PHE A 71 5.00 -5.87 6.09
C PHE A 71 5.73 -4.54 6.27
N LEU A 72 6.99 -4.45 5.81
CA LEU A 72 7.73 -3.17 5.80
C LEU A 72 7.07 -2.13 4.90
N LEU A 73 6.60 -2.57 3.73
CA LEU A 73 5.79 -1.74 2.83
C LEU A 73 4.50 -1.28 3.50
N CYS A 74 3.73 -2.17 4.11
CA CYS A 74 2.53 -1.80 4.84
C CYS A 74 2.84 -0.75 5.93
N ALA A 75 3.92 -0.93 6.70
CA ALA A 75 4.33 0.03 7.72
C ALA A 75 4.67 1.40 7.12
N ALA A 76 5.37 1.44 5.98
CA ALA A 76 5.70 2.68 5.29
C ALA A 76 4.47 3.39 4.72
N VAL A 77 3.52 2.65 4.14
CA VAL A 77 2.29 3.22 3.59
C VAL A 77 1.38 3.72 4.71
N HIS A 78 1.07 2.91 5.71
CA HIS A 78 0.16 3.30 6.79
C HIS A 78 0.77 4.34 7.73
N GLY A 79 2.04 4.17 8.13
CA GLY A 79 2.70 5.08 9.05
C GLY A 79 3.22 6.35 8.38
N GLY A 80 3.77 6.24 7.17
CA GLY A 80 4.35 7.35 6.44
C GLY A 80 3.33 8.09 5.59
N LEU A 81 2.79 7.41 4.57
CA LEU A 81 1.90 8.05 3.59
C LEU A 81 0.55 8.40 4.23
N GLU A 82 -0.21 7.43 4.73
CA GLU A 82 -1.53 7.65 5.36
C GLU A 82 -1.44 8.41 6.68
N GLY A 83 -0.37 8.21 7.46
CA GLY A 83 -0.07 9.01 8.63
C GLY A 83 0.11 10.49 8.29
N TYR A 84 0.86 10.79 7.22
CA TYR A 84 1.01 12.17 6.74
C TYR A 84 -0.34 12.78 6.31
N PHE A 85 -1.16 12.05 5.55
CA PHE A 85 -2.50 12.52 5.17
C PHE A 85 -3.36 12.81 6.40
N SER A 86 -3.40 11.88 7.35
CA SER A 86 -4.21 12.03 8.58
C SER A 86 -3.86 13.33 9.33
N LEU A 87 -2.58 13.70 9.37
CA LEU A 87 -2.10 14.91 10.04
C LEU A 87 -2.23 16.19 9.19
N ARG A 88 -2.20 16.10 7.85
CA ARG A 88 -2.06 17.25 6.94
C ARG A 88 -3.20 17.42 5.94
N HIS A 89 -4.24 16.57 5.95
CA HIS A 89 -5.33 16.57 4.96
C HIS A 89 -5.98 17.94 4.72
N ARG A 90 -6.07 18.81 5.75
CA ARG A 90 -6.65 20.16 5.62
C ARG A 90 -5.81 21.15 4.81
N HIS A 91 -4.51 20.91 4.71
CA HIS A 91 -3.56 21.76 3.99
C HIS A 91 -3.01 21.09 2.73
N LEU A 92 -3.41 19.84 2.48
CA LEU A 92 -2.89 19.00 1.40
C LEU A 92 -3.03 19.64 0.01
N ALA A 93 -4.12 20.37 -0.22
CA ALA A 93 -4.37 21.05 -1.49
C ALA A 93 -3.34 22.15 -1.79
N ALA A 94 -2.76 22.77 -0.77
CA ALA A 94 -1.74 23.82 -0.90
C ALA A 94 -0.31 23.30 -0.72
N ASP A 95 -0.15 22.05 -0.30
CA ASP A 95 1.16 21.44 -0.01
C ASP A 95 1.75 20.84 -1.29
N THR A 96 2.99 21.20 -1.60
CA THR A 96 3.74 20.74 -2.77
C THR A 96 4.91 19.85 -2.36
N GLY A 97 4.90 19.29 -1.15
CA GLY A 97 5.87 18.29 -0.70
C GLY A 97 5.72 16.96 -1.44
N LEU A 98 6.76 16.12 -1.45
CA LEU A 98 6.72 14.86 -2.20
C LEU A 98 5.56 13.95 -1.76
N LEU A 99 5.31 13.86 -0.45
CA LEU A 99 4.18 13.09 0.08
C LEU A 99 2.83 13.71 -0.30
N ALA A 100 2.74 15.04 -0.35
CA ALA A 100 1.54 15.73 -0.81
C ALA A 100 1.26 15.44 -2.28
N ASP A 101 2.28 15.53 -3.13
CA ASP A 101 2.16 15.24 -4.56
C ASP A 101 1.77 13.78 -4.83
N ILE A 102 2.32 12.83 -4.06
CA ILE A 102 1.93 11.42 -4.14
C ILE A 102 0.46 11.26 -3.72
N TRP A 103 0.02 11.94 -2.67
CA TRP A 103 -1.39 11.94 -2.25
C TRP A 103 -2.32 12.62 -3.23
N GLN A 104 -1.88 13.69 -3.86
CA GLN A 104 -2.60 14.38 -4.92
C GLN A 104 -2.79 13.43 -6.10
N LEU A 105 -1.73 12.73 -6.55
CA LEU A 105 -1.85 11.69 -7.58
C LEU A 105 -2.76 10.51 -7.15
N TYR A 106 -2.74 10.13 -5.88
CA TYR A 106 -3.56 9.04 -5.36
C TYR A 106 -5.02 9.46 -5.11
N GLY A 107 -5.27 10.72 -4.78
CA GLY A 107 -6.59 11.31 -4.57
C GLY A 107 -7.45 11.34 -5.83
N ASP A 108 -6.83 11.33 -7.01
CA ASP A 108 -7.50 11.06 -8.30
C ASP A 108 -8.14 9.66 -8.37
N VAL A 109 -7.89 8.79 -7.37
CA VAL A 109 -8.09 7.33 -7.48
C VAL A 109 -8.83 6.69 -6.27
N LEU A 110 -9.67 7.42 -5.53
CA LEU A 110 -10.38 6.89 -4.32
C LEU A 110 -11.91 6.92 -4.52
N TYR A 111 -12.80 6.01 -4.08
CA TYR A 111 -12.88 4.98 -3.02
C TYR A 111 -13.71 3.74 -3.50
N PHE A 112 -13.57 2.54 -2.91
CA PHE A 112 -14.27 1.31 -3.37
C PHE A 112 -15.69 1.12 -2.81
N GLY A 113 -15.88 1.30 -1.51
CA GLY A 113 -17.16 0.99 -0.85
C GLY A 113 -18.15 2.17 -0.79
N THR A 114 -17.63 3.40 -0.71
CA THR A 114 -18.44 4.62 -0.69
C THR A 114 -18.82 5.07 -2.10
N GLU A 115 -17.93 4.94 -3.09
CA GLU A 115 -18.26 5.30 -4.49
C GLU A 115 -19.30 4.37 -5.09
N TRP A 116 -19.25 3.06 -4.83
CA TRP A 116 -20.31 2.16 -5.31
C TRP A 116 -21.69 2.60 -4.82
N ARG A 117 -21.78 3.05 -3.56
CA ARG A 117 -23.01 3.61 -3.00
C ARG A 117 -23.32 5.02 -3.49
N ALA A 118 -22.30 5.80 -3.85
CA ALA A 118 -22.41 7.14 -4.40
C ALA A 118 -22.51 7.16 -5.94
N GLY A 119 -22.65 6.01 -6.59
CA GLY A 119 -22.77 5.91 -8.06
C GLY A 119 -21.51 6.34 -8.82
N TRP A 120 -20.32 6.16 -8.24
CA TRP A 120 -19.03 6.54 -8.82
C TRP A 120 -18.85 8.06 -9.03
N ALA A 121 -19.45 8.88 -8.17
CA ALA A 121 -19.44 10.33 -8.28
C ALA A 121 -18.04 10.98 -8.25
N HIS A 122 -17.04 10.35 -7.62
CA HIS A 122 -15.68 10.88 -7.45
C HIS A 122 -14.61 10.07 -8.18
N ALA A 123 -14.98 8.97 -8.85
CA ALA A 123 -14.04 8.20 -9.66
C ALA A 123 -13.88 8.84 -11.05
N ASP A 124 -12.64 9.11 -11.47
CA ASP A 124 -12.37 9.53 -12.85
C ASP A 124 -12.74 8.37 -13.82
N PRO A 125 -13.60 8.60 -14.82
CA PRO A 125 -14.06 7.55 -15.74
C PRO A 125 -12.98 7.05 -16.70
N HIS A 126 -11.79 7.66 -16.77
CA HIS A 126 -10.74 7.18 -17.66
C HIS A 126 -10.26 5.78 -17.26
N PRO A 127 -10.18 4.83 -18.22
CA PRO A 127 -9.84 3.43 -17.95
C PRO A 127 -8.53 3.22 -17.19
N LEU A 128 -7.53 4.08 -17.37
CA LEU A 128 -6.25 3.97 -16.67
C LEU A 128 -6.40 4.23 -15.17
N TYR A 129 -7.10 5.30 -14.78
CA TYR A 129 -7.33 5.64 -13.36
C TYR A 129 -8.22 4.59 -12.70
N PHE A 130 -9.27 4.15 -13.40
CA PHE A 130 -10.18 3.15 -12.85
C PHE A 130 -9.60 1.73 -12.83
N TRP A 131 -9.16 1.16 -13.95
CA TRP A 131 -8.70 -0.23 -13.97
C TRP A 131 -7.25 -0.38 -13.48
N GLY A 132 -6.37 0.54 -13.88
CA GLY A 132 -4.97 0.51 -13.52
C GLY A 132 -4.73 0.92 -12.08
N TYR A 133 -5.01 2.17 -11.74
CA TYR A 133 -4.71 2.69 -10.41
C TYR A 133 -5.70 2.17 -9.36
N PHE A 134 -7.00 2.20 -9.63
CA PHE A 134 -7.98 1.82 -8.62
C PHE A 134 -8.09 0.31 -8.46
N VAL A 135 -8.50 -0.43 -9.49
CA VAL A 135 -8.75 -1.89 -9.36
C VAL A 135 -7.46 -2.65 -9.11
N ALA A 136 -6.42 -2.47 -9.94
CA ALA A 136 -5.22 -3.30 -9.85
C ALA A 136 -4.42 -3.06 -8.56
N LEU A 137 -4.24 -1.80 -8.13
CA LEU A 137 -3.51 -1.54 -6.88
C LEU A 137 -4.28 -2.07 -5.67
N ASN A 138 -5.59 -1.80 -5.56
CA ASN A 138 -6.37 -2.29 -4.42
C ASN A 138 -6.45 -3.83 -4.37
N ALA A 139 -6.44 -4.51 -5.52
CA ALA A 139 -6.39 -5.97 -5.56
C ALA A 139 -5.14 -6.55 -4.87
N LEU A 140 -3.98 -5.86 -4.93
CA LEU A 140 -2.77 -6.29 -4.23
C LEU A 140 -2.97 -6.31 -2.70
N TRP A 141 -3.65 -5.30 -2.17
CA TRP A 141 -3.97 -5.17 -0.74
C TRP A 141 -4.99 -6.20 -0.26
N LEU A 142 -5.75 -6.83 -1.16
CA LEU A 142 -6.64 -7.94 -0.82
C LEU A 142 -5.93 -9.30 -0.94
N LEU A 143 -5.28 -9.52 -2.09
CA LEU A 143 -4.75 -10.83 -2.46
C LEU A 143 -3.52 -11.22 -1.62
N ILE A 144 -2.59 -10.29 -1.38
CA ILE A 144 -1.35 -10.61 -0.65
C ILE A 144 -1.65 -10.90 0.83
N PRO A 145 -2.40 -10.06 1.58
CA PRO A 145 -2.79 -10.41 2.94
C PRO A 145 -3.66 -11.67 3.02
N GLY A 146 -4.55 -11.89 2.04
CA GLY A 146 -5.34 -13.13 1.94
C GLY A 146 -4.46 -14.37 1.84
N ALA A 147 -3.46 -14.37 0.95
CA ALA A 147 -2.50 -15.46 0.82
C ALA A 147 -1.66 -15.67 2.09
N LEU A 148 -1.22 -14.57 2.72
CA LEU A 148 -0.47 -14.64 3.99
C LEU A 148 -1.33 -15.19 5.14
N LEU A 149 -2.61 -14.83 5.19
CA LEU A 149 -3.56 -15.33 6.20
C LEU A 149 -3.82 -16.82 6.03
N LEU A 150 -4.05 -17.27 4.80
CA LEU A 150 -4.20 -18.70 4.48
C LEU A 150 -2.92 -19.47 4.85
N GLN A 151 -1.75 -18.96 4.48
CA GLN A 151 -0.48 -19.57 4.82
C GLN A 151 -0.28 -19.66 6.36
N ALA A 152 -0.62 -18.59 7.09
CA ALA A 152 -0.54 -18.59 8.55
C ALA A 152 -1.50 -19.62 9.17
N GLY A 153 -2.75 -19.66 8.72
CA GLY A 153 -3.75 -20.63 9.18
C GLY A 153 -3.32 -22.08 8.96
N LEU A 154 -2.82 -22.41 7.76
CA LEU A 154 -2.31 -23.75 7.46
C LEU A 154 -1.13 -24.15 8.35
N ARG A 155 -0.20 -23.22 8.62
CA ARG A 155 0.95 -23.48 9.51
C ARG A 155 0.52 -23.69 10.96
N LEU A 156 -0.44 -22.91 11.45
CA LEU A 156 -1.00 -23.06 12.79
C LEU A 156 -1.72 -24.40 12.95
N ALA A 157 -2.55 -24.79 11.97
CA ALA A 157 -3.24 -26.08 11.97
C ALA A 157 -2.27 -27.26 11.94
N ALA A 158 -1.21 -27.18 11.13
CA ALA A 158 -0.17 -28.20 11.08
C ALA A 158 0.60 -28.31 12.41
N ALA A 159 0.95 -27.19 13.03
CA ALA A 159 1.62 -27.17 14.32
C ALA A 159 0.74 -27.76 15.44
N GLN A 160 -0.55 -27.44 15.45
CA GLN A 160 -1.50 -28.00 16.41
C GLN A 160 -1.64 -29.52 16.22
N THR A 161 -1.82 -29.98 14.97
CA THR A 161 -1.89 -31.43 14.65
C THR A 161 -0.64 -32.16 15.10
N ALA A 162 0.54 -31.55 14.98
CA ALA A 162 1.79 -32.16 15.43
C ALA A 162 1.88 -32.26 16.96
N PHE A 163 1.34 -31.27 17.68
CA PHE A 163 1.25 -31.28 19.13
C PHE A 163 0.26 -32.31 19.66
N ASP A 164 -0.87 -32.51 18.96
CA ASP A 164 -1.93 -33.43 19.36
C ASP A 164 -1.60 -34.92 19.09
N ARG A 165 -0.49 -35.23 18.40
CA ARG A 165 -0.09 -36.62 18.13
C ARG A 165 0.32 -37.32 19.43
N PRO A 166 -0.21 -38.53 19.72
CA PRO A 166 0.18 -39.28 20.90
C PRO A 166 1.69 -39.65 20.85
N PRO A 167 2.38 -39.71 22.00
CA PRO A 167 3.78 -40.08 22.05
C PRO A 167 3.99 -41.48 21.46
N HIS A 168 4.99 -41.63 20.61
CA HIS A 168 5.39 -42.92 20.06
C HIS A 168 5.79 -43.86 21.21
N LYS A 169 5.11 -45.01 21.36
CA LYS A 169 5.59 -46.07 22.25
C LYS A 169 6.89 -46.60 21.66
N ALA A 170 8.01 -46.32 22.32
CA ALA A 170 9.28 -47.00 22.03
C ALA A 170 9.14 -48.46 22.48
N HIS A 171 9.35 -49.38 21.54
CA HIS A 171 9.45 -50.82 21.79
C HIS A 171 10.91 -51.20 22.00
#